data_AF-A0A5A5TL14-F1
#
_entry.id   AF-A0A5A5TL14-F1
#
_cell.length_a   1.000
_cell.length_b   1.000
_cell.length_c   1.000
_cell.angle_alpha   90.00
_cell.angle_beta   90.00
_cell.angle_gamma   90.00
#
_symmetry.space_group_name_H-M   'P 1'
#
loop_
_entity.id
_entity.type
_entity.pdbx_description
1 polymer ?
#
loop_
_entity_poly.entity_id
_entity_poly.type
_entity_poly.pdbx_seq_one_letter_code
_entity_poly.pdbx_strand_id
1 'polypeptide(L)'
;MNIVNEFGLYSLILTSRKPEAKAFKRWITHEVLPAIRQTGKYSTPQDSTTAHELGDILADPERLSKFIHHLQGIRDTLYPGTRKLITRKL
;
A
#
# COMPACT_ATOMS: atom_id res chain seq x y z
N MET A 1 -19.36 -16.93 -23.21
CA MET A 1 -18.69 -16.67 -21.92
C MET A 1 -19.20 -15.35 -21.39
N ASN A 2 -19.88 -15.31 -20.24
CA ASN A 2 -20.31 -14.04 -19.64
C ASN A 2 -19.17 -13.47 -18.81
N ILE A 3 -18.56 -12.39 -19.29
CA ILE A 3 -17.53 -11.64 -18.57
C ILE A 3 -18.26 -10.55 -17.78
N VAL A 4 -18.14 -10.60 -16.45
CA VAL A 4 -18.63 -9.55 -15.55
C VAL A 4 -17.48 -8.61 -15.24
N ASN A 5 -17.74 -7.32 -15.40
CA ASN A 5 -16.82 -6.27 -14.94
C ASN A 5 -17.01 -6.01 -13.44
N GLU A 6 -16.15 -5.16 -12.86
CA GLU A 6 -16.17 -4.85 -11.44
C GLU A 6 -17.51 -4.25 -10.97
N PHE A 7 -18.07 -3.31 -11.74
CA PHE A 7 -19.38 -2.75 -11.42
C PHE A 7 -20.48 -3.82 -11.36
N GLY A 8 -20.51 -4.72 -12.36
CA GLY A 8 -21.44 -5.84 -12.42
C GLY A 8 -21.26 -6.79 -11.25
N LEU A 9 -20.02 -7.12 -10.90
CA LEU A 9 -19.68 -7.97 -9.75
C LEU A 9 -20.27 -7.39 -8.46
N TYR A 10 -20.04 -6.11 -8.17
CA TYR A 10 -20.59 -5.48 -6.96
C TYR A 10 -22.12 -5.45 -6.98
N SER A 11 -22.73 -5.12 -8.12
CA SER A 11 -24.19 -5.13 -8.26
C SER A 11 -24.79 -6.50 -7.95
N LEU A 12 -24.17 -7.58 -8.44
CA LEU A 12 -24.55 -8.96 -8.13
C LEU A 12 -24.40 -9.27 -6.64
N ILE A 13 -23.29 -8.88 -6.00
CA ILE A 13 -23.06 -9.15 -4.58
C ILE A 13 -24.09 -8.40 -3.71
N LEU A 14 -24.35 -7.13 -4.02
CA LEU A 14 -25.26 -6.30 -3.22
C LEU A 14 -26.70 -6.84 -3.27
N THR A 15 -27.14 -7.32 -4.43
CA THR A 15 -28.48 -7.90 -4.63
C THR A 15 -28.58 -9.37 -4.18
N SER A 16 -27.47 -10.08 -4.05
CA SER A 16 -27.45 -11.50 -3.69
C SER A 16 -27.97 -11.80 -2.27
N ARG A 17 -28.68 -12.93 -2.15
CA ARG A 17 -29.19 -13.51 -0.89
C ARG A 17 -28.28 -14.60 -0.30
N LYS A 18 -27.17 -14.91 -0.97
CA LYS A 18 -26.21 -15.93 -0.53
C LYS A 18 -25.53 -15.50 0.79
N PRO A 19 -25.21 -16.43 1.70
CA PRO A 19 -24.60 -16.10 2.99
C PRO A 19 -23.24 -15.39 2.84
N GLU A 20 -22.46 -15.75 1.83
CA GLU A 20 -21.16 -15.13 1.52
C GLU A 20 -21.33 -13.65 1.14
N ALA A 21 -22.35 -13.34 0.34
CA ALA A 21 -22.68 -11.97 -0.03
C ALA A 21 -23.17 -11.16 1.19
N LYS A 22 -23.86 -11.79 2.14
CA LYS A 22 -24.25 -11.15 3.41
C LYS A 22 -23.04 -10.80 4.27
N ALA A 23 -22.06 -11.71 4.37
CA ALA A 23 -20.80 -11.46 5.08
C ALA A 23 -20.03 -10.29 4.45
N PHE A 24 -19.88 -10.29 3.13
CA PHE A 24 -19.22 -9.20 2.40
C PHE A 24 -19.92 -7.86 2.58
N LYS A 25 -21.26 -7.81 2.44
CA LYS A 25 -22.06 -6.60 2.70
C LYS A 25 -21.83 -6.06 4.11
N ARG A 26 -21.81 -6.94 5.11
CA ARG A 26 -21.57 -6.55 6.51
C ARG A 26 -20.17 -5.97 6.68
N TRP A 27 -19.15 -6.65 6.15
CA TRP A 27 -17.77 -6.18 6.20
C TRP A 27 -17.61 -4.79 5.55
N ILE A 28 -18.13 -4.59 4.33
CA ILE A 28 -18.06 -3.28 3.66
C ILE A 28 -18.76 -2.19 4.48
N THR A 29 -19.95 -2.47 5.00
CA THR A 29 -20.78 -1.44 5.68
C THR A 29 -20.31 -1.11 7.09
N HIS A 30 -19.72 -2.06 7.81
CA HIS A 30 -19.33 -1.87 9.21
C HIS A 30 -17.85 -1.55 9.39
N GLU A 31 -17.00 -1.93 8.43
CA GLU A 31 -15.55 -1.80 8.56
C GLU A 31 -15.00 -0.85 7.49
N VAL A 32 -15.19 -1.19 6.21
CA VAL A 32 -14.53 -0.48 5.09
C VAL A 32 -15.06 0.94 4.91
N LEU A 33 -16.37 1.09 4.68
CA LEU A 33 -16.96 2.41 4.41
C LEU A 33 -16.82 3.37 5.60
N PRO A 34 -17.07 2.94 6.86
CA PRO A 34 -16.80 3.79 8.01
C PRO A 34 -15.34 4.24 8.12
N ALA A 35 -14.37 3.35 7.84
CA ALA A 35 -12.95 3.70 7.87
C ALA A 35 -12.58 4.72 6.79
N ILE A 36 -13.05 4.52 5.55
CA ILE A 36 -12.83 5.46 4.43
C ILE A 36 -13.47 6.81 4.75
N ARG A 37 -14.70 6.84 5.27
CA ARG A 37 -15.39 8.09 5.62
C ARG A 37 -14.60 8.90 6.65
N GLN A 38 -13.95 8.24 7.61
CA GLN A 38 -13.23 8.90 8.70
C GLN A 38 -11.81 9.29 8.33
N THR A 39 -11.09 8.42 7.64
CA THR A 39 -9.64 8.55 7.42
C THR A 39 -9.26 8.85 5.97
N GLY A 40 -10.23 8.81 5.05
CA GLY A 40 -10.01 8.97 3.61
C GLY A 40 -9.48 7.72 2.90
N LYS A 41 -9.17 6.64 3.64
CA LYS A 41 -8.70 5.37 3.08
C LYS A 41 -9.12 4.18 3.92
N TYR A 42 -9.01 2.99 3.35
CA TYR A 42 -9.07 1.75 4.11
C TYR A 42 -7.68 1.13 4.05
N SER A 43 -7.10 0.83 5.20
CA SER A 43 -5.78 0.22 5.32
C SER A 43 -5.92 -1.07 6.10
N THR A 44 -5.36 -2.14 5.56
CA THR A 44 -5.28 -3.41 6.27
C THR A 44 -4.17 -3.32 7.32
N PRO A 45 -4.20 -4.15 8.38
CA PRO A 45 -3.13 -4.18 9.40
C PRO A 45 -1.72 -4.39 8.82
N GLN A 46 -1.62 -4.92 7.60
CA GLN A 46 -0.34 -5.10 6.91
C GLN A 46 0.22 -3.80 6.32
N ASP A 47 -0.63 -2.79 6.09
CA ASP A 47 -0.23 -1.51 5.50
C ASP A 47 0.42 -0.56 6.54
N SER A 48 0.12 -0.74 7.83
CA SER A 48 0.71 0.06 8.93
C SER A 48 2.20 -0.23 9.18
N THR A 49 2.72 -1.33 8.63
CA THR A 49 4.10 -1.75 8.80
C THR A 49 5.09 -0.73 8.22
N THR A 50 4.72 0.00 7.17
CA THR A 50 5.61 1.00 6.53
C THR A 50 6.03 2.15 7.46
N ALA A 51 5.12 2.68 8.29
CA ALA A 51 5.44 3.80 9.15
C ALA A 51 6.28 3.39 10.37
N HIS A 52 6.02 2.21 10.94
CA HIS A 52 6.79 1.66 12.06
C HIS A 52 8.19 1.21 11.61
N GLU A 53 8.29 0.55 10.45
CA GLU A 53 9.58 0.14 9.88
C GLU A 53 10.48 1.33 9.55
N LEU A 54 9.93 2.43 9.00
CA LEU A 54 10.70 3.63 8.77
C LEU A 54 11.16 4.28 10.09
N GLY A 55 10.31 4.28 11.12
CA GLY A 55 10.71 4.73 12.46
C GLY A 55 11.87 3.92 13.04
N ASP A 56 11.80 2.60 12.94
CA ASP A 56 12.84 1.67 13.42
C ASP A 56 14.14 1.77 12.62
N ILE A 57 14.05 2.04 11.31
CA ILE A 57 15.22 2.27 10.45
C ILE A 57 15.88 3.61 10.80
N LEU A 58 15.10 4.66 11.05
CA LEU A 58 15.63 5.99 11.38
C LEU A 58 16.22 6.06 12.80
N ALA A 59 15.74 5.22 13.72
CA ALA A 59 16.24 5.14 15.09
C ALA A 59 17.61 4.44 15.20
N ASP A 60 17.98 3.60 14.24
CA ASP A 60 19.25 2.86 14.22
C ASP A 60 20.17 3.33 13.06
N PRO A 61 21.31 4.00 13.37
CA PRO A 61 22.26 4.46 12.36
C PRO A 61 22.81 3.38 11.41
N GLU A 62 22.95 2.14 11.88
CA GLU A 62 23.42 1.01 11.06
C GLU A 62 22.36 0.61 10.02
N ARG A 63 21.09 0.57 10.44
CA ARG A 63 19.97 0.24 9.57
C ARG A 63 19.72 1.35 8.56
N LEU A 64 19.83 2.61 8.99
CA LEU A 64 19.76 3.79 8.13
C LEU A 64 20.83 3.77 7.04
N SER A 65 22.08 3.46 7.41
CA SER A 65 23.18 3.35 6.44
C SER A 65 22.94 2.25 5.40
N LYS A 66 22.57 1.04 5.84
CA LYS A 66 22.24 -0.09 4.93
C LYS A 66 21.09 0.25 3.99
N PHE A 67 20.05 0.89 4.51
CA PHE A 67 18.90 1.31 3.73
C PHE A 67 19.27 2.36 2.66
N ILE A 68 20.05 3.38 3.03
CA ILE A 68 20.53 4.39 2.08
C ILE A 68 21.38 3.75 0.97
N HIS A 69 22.30 2.85 1.31
CA HIS A 69 23.11 2.15 0.31
C HIS A 69 22.26 1.29 -0.63
N HIS A 70 21.24 0.62 -0.09
CA HIS A 70 20.29 -0.14 -0.91
C HIS A 70 19.53 0.76 -1.90
N LEU A 71 19.01 1.90 -1.44
CA LEU A 71 18.32 2.86 -2.30
C LEU A 71 19.26 3.47 -3.37
N GLN A 72 20.51 3.73 -3.03
CA GLN A 72 21.52 4.15 -4.00
C GLN A 72 21.75 3.08 -5.08
N GLY A 73 21.76 1.80 -4.71
CA GLY A 73 21.86 0.68 -5.66
C GLY A 73 20.66 0.60 -6.61
N ILE A 74 19.44 0.77 -6.10
CA ILE A 74 18.23 0.82 -6.92
C ILE A 74 18.29 2.00 -7.89
N ARG A 75 18.63 3.20 -7.40
CA ARG A 75 18.78 4.39 -8.25
C ARG A 75 19.81 4.17 -9.35
N ASP A 76 20.97 3.63 -9.01
CA ASP A 76 22.05 3.38 -9.97
C ASP A 76 21.64 2.34 -11.03
N THR A 77 20.76 1.39 -10.67
CA THR A 77 20.19 0.37 -11.58
C THR A 77 19.14 0.98 -12.52
N LEU A 78 18.25 1.83 -12.01
CA LEU A 78 17.18 2.46 -12.79
C LEU A 78 17.67 3.62 -13.67
N TYR A 79 18.73 4.32 -13.24
CA TYR A 79 19.29 5.48 -13.93
C TYR A 79 20.82 5.41 -14.01
N PRO A 80 21.38 4.56 -14.87
CA PRO A 80 22.82 4.43 -15.05
C PRO A 80 23.39 5.75 -15.59
N GLY A 81 24.09 6.51 -14.73
CA GLY A 81 24.74 7.79 -15.09
C GLY A 81 24.52 8.96 -14.13
N THR A 82 23.63 8.84 -13.14
CA THR A 82 23.32 9.91 -12.17
C THR A 82 24.43 10.21 -11.16
N ARG A 83 25.45 9.35 -11.04
CA ARG A 83 26.58 9.53 -10.11
C ARG A 83 27.35 10.85 -10.28
N LYS A 84 27.33 11.48 -11.46
CA LYS A 84 28.08 12.72 -11.73
C LYS A 84 27.41 14.00 -11.22
N LEU A 85 26.15 13.96 -10.80
CA LEU A 85 25.39 15.16 -10.45
C LEU A 85 25.40 15.51 -8.95
N ILE A 86 25.66 14.53 -8.08
CA ILE A 86 25.55 14.73 -6.62
C ILE A 86 26.92 15.03 -5.97
N THR A 87 28.02 14.60 -6.58
CA THR A 87 29.39 14.76 -6.03
C THR A 87 30.08 16.07 -6.42
N ARG A 88 29.40 17.00 -7.11
CA ARG A 88 30.03 18.27 -7.55
C ARG A 88 29.81 19.46 -6.61
N LYS A 89 29.38 19.23 -5.37
CA LYS A 89 29.22 20.32 -4.38
C LYS A 89 29.47 19.84 -2.96
N LEU A 90 30.73 19.55 -2.65
CA LEU A 90 31.36 19.74 -1.33
C LEU A 90 32.83 20.09 -1.58
#